data_AF-A0A962XPB7-F1
#
_entry.id   AF-A0A962XPB7-F1
#
_cell.length_a   1.000
_cell.length_b   1.000
_cell.length_c   1.000
_cell.angle_alpha   90.00
_cell.angle_beta   90.00
_cell.angle_gamma   90.00
#
_symmetry.space_group_name_H-M   'P 1'
#
loop_
_entity.id
_entity.type
_entity.pdbx_description
1 polymer ?
#
loop_
_entity_poly.entity_id
_entity_poly.type
_entity_poly.pdbx_seq_one_letter_code
_entity_poly.pdbx_strand_id
1 'polypeptide(L)'
;MSKPKSESGKEPPRIRFGDDLLPAHDVWHKMETVNVVVDAIDRFNQKFPELASATTRDVVPLVRQRLKDIELHMPYKGSQADLAELAVNLLSSMSPEEVIDTLEQEHGARIGIVDLIQLAGDAAYRAALSREATEYELNRISPQQAADLWNDLGRPAPGGGLWNAAKVQALLLLKPD
;
A
#
# COMPACT_ATOMS: atom_id res chain seq x y z
N MET A 1 31.81 -2.62 32.17
CA MET A 1 31.09 -3.73 31.53
C MET A 1 30.14 -3.15 30.49
N SER A 2 30.08 -3.85 29.36
CA SER A 2 29.64 -3.46 28.03
C SER A 2 28.34 -2.67 27.90
N LYS A 3 28.40 -1.58 27.11
CA LYS A 3 27.26 -0.98 26.43
C LYS A 3 26.57 -2.05 25.57
N PRO A 4 25.22 -2.10 25.48
CA PRO A 4 24.57 -2.98 24.52
C PRO A 4 24.96 -2.52 23.11
N LYS A 5 25.47 -3.48 22.33
CA LYS A 5 25.81 -3.32 20.92
C LYS A 5 24.58 -2.79 20.18
N SER A 6 24.71 -1.64 19.53
CA SER A 6 23.80 -1.22 18.47
C SER A 6 23.92 -2.24 17.33
N GLU A 7 22.97 -3.17 17.27
CA GLU A 7 22.79 -3.98 16.06
C GLU A 7 22.42 -3.04 14.90
N SER A 8 23.08 -3.29 13.79
CA SER A 8 23.02 -2.56 12.52
C SER A 8 21.62 -2.10 12.12
N GLY A 9 21.43 -0.80 11.95
CA GLY A 9 20.76 -0.13 10.82
C GLY A 9 19.45 -0.66 10.23
N LYS A 10 18.70 -1.54 10.90
CA LYS A 10 17.41 -2.05 10.44
C LYS A 10 16.33 -1.39 11.27
N GLU A 11 15.54 -0.53 10.64
CA GLU A 11 14.37 0.03 11.31
C GLU A 11 13.44 -1.11 11.78
N PRO A 12 12.96 -1.07 13.03
CA PRO A 12 12.05 -2.09 13.54
C PRO A 12 10.72 -2.06 12.77
N PRO A 13 10.00 -3.19 12.69
CA PRO A 13 8.66 -3.21 12.12
C PRO A 13 7.78 -2.17 12.79
N ARG A 14 6.87 -1.54 12.04
CA ARG A 14 6.02 -0.46 12.55
C ARG A 14 4.56 -0.85 12.41
N ILE A 15 3.70 -0.35 13.29
CA ILE A 15 2.27 -0.59 13.26
C ILE A 15 1.59 0.77 13.12
N ARG A 16 0.60 0.84 12.24
CA ARG A 16 -0.25 2.02 12.16
C ARG A 16 -1.18 2.03 13.37
N PHE A 17 -1.03 3.02 14.23
CA PHE A 17 -1.83 3.17 15.43
C PHE A 17 -2.47 4.56 15.41
N GLY A 18 -3.72 4.63 14.96
CA GLY A 18 -4.36 5.91 14.63
C GLY A 18 -3.68 6.56 13.41
N ASP A 19 -3.20 7.79 13.59
CA ASP A 19 -2.52 8.56 12.54
C ASP A 19 -0.99 8.39 12.54
N ASP A 20 -0.44 7.68 13.55
CA ASP A 20 1.01 7.52 13.74
C ASP A 20 1.51 6.12 13.34
N LEU A 21 2.77 6.06 12.88
CA LEU A 21 3.53 4.82 12.65
C LEU A 21 4.49 4.58 13.81
N LEU A 22 4.12 3.68 14.70
CA LEU A 22 4.88 3.37 15.92
C LEU A 22 5.65 2.05 15.79
N PRO A 23 6.79 1.87 16.46
CA PRO A 23 7.46 0.58 16.49
C PRO A 23 6.53 -0.52 17.00
N ALA A 24 6.53 -1.65 16.31
CA ALA A 24 5.72 -2.82 16.58
C ALA A 24 5.75 -3.21 18.07
N HIS A 25 6.96 -3.40 18.63
CA HIS A 25 7.12 -3.82 20.02
C HIS A 25 6.49 -2.85 21.02
N ASP A 26 6.53 -1.54 20.75
CA ASP A 26 5.89 -0.53 21.59
C ASP A 26 4.36 -0.61 21.50
N VAL A 27 3.82 -0.87 20.31
CA VAL A 27 2.39 -1.05 20.09
C VAL A 27 1.89 -2.35 20.70
N TRP A 28 2.65 -3.44 20.61
CA TRP A 28 2.31 -4.72 21.21
C TRP A 28 2.10 -4.61 22.73
N HIS A 29 3.03 -3.94 23.43
CA HIS A 29 2.90 -3.71 24.87
C HIS A 29 1.69 -2.83 25.21
N LYS A 30 1.40 -1.82 24.40
CA LYS A 30 0.22 -0.97 24.57
C LYS A 30 -1.07 -1.75 24.33
N MET A 31 -1.12 -2.60 23.29
CA MET A 31 -2.28 -3.44 22.97
C MET A 31 -2.56 -4.44 24.09
N GLU A 32 -1.53 -5.07 24.65
CA GLU A 32 -1.67 -5.98 25.79
C GLU A 32 -2.27 -5.25 27.00
N THR A 33 -1.75 -4.06 27.31
CA THR A 33 -2.29 -3.22 28.39
C THR A 33 -3.74 -2.84 28.15
N VAL A 34 -4.10 -2.44 26.92
CA VAL A 34 -5.47 -2.08 26.55
C VAL A 34 -6.41 -3.27 26.67
N ASN A 35 -6.01 -4.46 26.23
CA ASN A 35 -6.81 -5.68 26.38
C ASN A 35 -7.10 -6.00 27.85
N VAL A 36 -6.08 -5.94 28.72
CA VAL A 36 -6.23 -6.18 30.16
C VAL A 36 -7.21 -5.17 30.79
N VAL A 37 -7.13 -3.90 30.42
CA VAL A 37 -8.02 -2.84 30.91
C VAL A 37 -9.45 -3.05 30.42
N VAL A 38 -9.64 -3.34 29.13
CA VAL A 38 -10.97 -3.61 28.55
C VAL A 38 -11.63 -4.81 29.22
N ASP A 39 -10.89 -5.88 29.49
CA ASP A 39 -11.41 -7.06 30.19
C ASP A 39 -11.71 -6.81 31.67
N ALA A 40 -11.00 -5.87 32.31
CA ALA A 40 -11.34 -5.43 33.66
C ALA A 40 -12.63 -4.61 33.68
N ILE A 41 -12.84 -3.73 32.69
CA ILE A 41 -14.07 -2.94 32.54
C ILE A 41 -15.25 -3.85 32.20
N ASP A 42 -15.09 -4.80 31.29
CA ASP A 42 -16.13 -5.77 30.91
C ASP A 42 -16.57 -6.59 32.14
N ARG A 43 -15.60 -7.09 32.93
CA ARG A 43 -15.89 -7.79 34.20
C ARG A 43 -16.59 -6.90 35.23
N PHE A 44 -16.21 -5.63 35.35
CA PHE A 44 -16.89 -4.68 36.24
C PHE A 44 -18.34 -4.47 35.81
N ASN A 45 -18.58 -4.23 34.51
CA ASN A 45 -19.92 -4.01 33.95
C ASN A 45 -20.84 -5.23 34.16
N GLN A 46 -20.30 -6.45 34.06
CA GLN A 46 -21.05 -7.68 34.29
C GLN A 46 -21.33 -7.94 35.78
N LYS A 47 -20.36 -7.64 36.66
CA LYS A 47 -20.45 -7.95 38.09
C LYS A 47 -21.22 -6.92 38.90
N PHE A 48 -21.23 -5.66 38.47
CA PHE A 48 -21.94 -4.56 39.12
C PHE A 48 -22.79 -3.75 38.13
N PRO A 49 -23.86 -4.35 37.55
CA PRO A 49 -24.64 -3.69 36.51
C PRO A 49 -25.26 -2.38 36.95
N GLU A 50 -25.70 -2.27 38.21
CA GLU A 50 -26.29 -1.06 38.79
C GLU A 50 -25.30 0.10 38.97
N LEU A 51 -23.99 -0.18 39.04
CA LEU A 51 -22.93 0.82 39.14
C LEU A 51 -22.29 1.15 37.78
N ALA A 52 -22.55 0.33 36.76
CA ALA A 52 -22.06 0.54 35.41
C ALA A 52 -22.84 1.66 34.72
N SER A 53 -22.12 2.69 34.28
CA SER A 53 -22.70 3.77 33.48
C SER A 53 -22.86 3.34 32.01
N ALA A 54 -23.67 4.08 31.25
CA ALA A 54 -23.74 3.89 29.80
C ALA A 54 -22.36 3.99 29.14
N THR A 55 -21.54 4.95 29.60
CA THR A 55 -20.18 5.17 29.10
C THR A 55 -19.25 3.97 29.28
N THR A 56 -19.26 3.30 30.44
CA THR A 56 -18.39 2.12 30.66
C THR A 56 -18.85 0.90 29.86
N ARG A 57 -20.16 0.79 29.57
CA ARG A 57 -20.72 -0.29 28.74
C ARG A 57 -20.34 -0.12 27.27
N ASP A 58 -20.36 1.11 26.76
CA ASP A 58 -20.08 1.40 25.35
C ASP A 58 -18.59 1.36 24.99
N VAL A 59 -17.71 1.62 25.97
CA VAL A 59 -16.25 1.59 25.79
C VAL A 59 -15.74 0.20 25.37
N VAL A 60 -16.29 -0.88 25.93
CA VAL A 60 -15.82 -2.26 25.66
C VAL A 60 -15.97 -2.65 24.18
N PRO A 61 -17.17 -2.56 23.55
CA PRO A 61 -17.33 -2.90 22.14
C PRO A 61 -16.54 -1.94 21.23
N LEU A 62 -16.50 -0.64 21.55
CA LEU A 62 -15.75 0.34 20.78
C LEU A 62 -14.25 0.03 20.73
N VAL A 63 -13.62 -0.23 21.87
CA VAL A 63 -12.19 -0.53 21.92
C VAL A 63 -11.87 -1.88 21.27
N ARG A 64 -12.72 -2.90 21.46
CA ARG A 64 -12.56 -4.20 20.78
C ARG A 64 -12.65 -4.09 19.25
N GLN A 65 -13.51 -3.20 18.73
CA GLN A 65 -13.56 -2.91 17.30
C GLN A 65 -12.27 -2.22 16.84
N ARG A 66 -11.84 -1.17 17.55
CA ARG A 66 -10.62 -0.42 17.21
C ARG A 66 -9.35 -1.25 17.23
N LEU A 67 -9.25 -2.25 18.12
CA LEU A 67 -8.11 -3.17 18.15
C LEU A 67 -8.08 -4.12 16.94
N LYS A 68 -9.23 -4.47 16.37
CA LYS A 68 -9.32 -5.31 15.17
C LYS A 68 -8.91 -4.57 13.91
N ASP A 69 -9.12 -3.25 13.88
CA ASP A 69 -8.82 -2.40 12.74
C ASP A 69 -7.32 -2.01 12.65
N ILE A 70 -6.46 -2.53 13.54
CA ILE A 70 -5.02 -2.23 13.54
C ILE A 70 -4.30 -3.06 12.46
N GLU A 71 -3.70 -2.36 11.49
CA GLU A 71 -2.90 -2.95 10.41
C GLU A 71 -1.41 -3.12 10.82
N LEU A 72 -0.89 -4.34 10.64
CA LEU A 72 0.53 -4.65 10.82
C LEU A 72 1.32 -4.26 9.57
N HIS A 73 2.39 -3.46 9.73
CA HIS A 73 3.27 -3.09 8.63
C HIS A 73 4.68 -3.66 8.81
N MET A 74 5.16 -4.35 7.78
CA MET A 74 6.50 -4.91 7.73
C MET A 74 7.36 -4.04 6.81
N PRO A 75 8.46 -3.42 7.29
CA PRO A 75 9.35 -2.67 6.42
C PRO A 75 9.97 -3.62 5.40
N TYR A 76 9.98 -3.18 4.14
CA TYR A 76 10.68 -3.86 3.06
C TYR A 76 12.14 -4.10 3.46
N LYS A 77 12.58 -5.36 3.39
CA LYS A 77 13.93 -5.77 3.81
C LYS A 77 15.01 -5.61 2.72
N GLY A 78 14.64 -5.17 1.52
CA GLY A 78 15.57 -4.95 0.40
C GLY A 78 16.04 -3.49 0.29
N SER A 79 17.07 -3.27 -0.51
CA SER A 79 17.54 -1.93 -0.88
C SER A 79 16.55 -1.25 -1.84
N GLN A 80 16.62 0.08 -1.95
CA GLN A 80 15.83 0.81 -2.96
C GLN A 80 16.16 0.35 -4.39
N ALA A 81 17.39 -0.11 -4.63
CA ALA A 81 17.79 -0.70 -5.92
C ALA A 81 17.10 -2.04 -6.15
N ASP A 82 16.94 -2.86 -5.11
CA ASP A 82 16.24 -4.15 -5.19
C ASP A 82 14.75 -3.94 -5.49
N LEU A 83 14.15 -2.90 -4.88
CA LEU A 83 12.76 -2.54 -5.13
C LEU A 83 12.56 -2.02 -6.56
N ALA A 84 13.53 -1.28 -7.10
CA ALA A 84 13.49 -0.80 -8.48
C ALA A 84 13.59 -1.93 -9.50
N GLU A 85 14.54 -2.85 -9.32
CA GLU A 85 14.66 -4.03 -10.17
C GLU A 85 13.39 -4.88 -10.12
N LEU A 86 12.82 -5.07 -8.92
CA LEU A 86 11.56 -5.75 -8.74
C LEU A 86 10.40 -5.04 -9.47
N ALA A 87 10.28 -3.72 -9.33
CA ALA A 87 9.23 -2.95 -9.98
C ALA A 87 9.31 -3.03 -11.52
N VAL A 88 10.52 -3.01 -12.09
CA VAL A 88 10.75 -3.22 -13.53
C VAL A 88 10.30 -4.62 -13.94
N ASN A 89 10.69 -5.65 -13.16
CA ASN A 89 10.32 -7.03 -13.44
C ASN A 89 8.79 -7.24 -13.38
N LEU A 90 8.11 -6.68 -12.38
CA LEU A 90 6.66 -6.78 -12.25
C LEU A 90 5.94 -6.04 -13.41
N LEU A 91 6.40 -4.84 -13.78
CA LEU A 91 5.86 -4.08 -14.92
C LEU A 91 5.99 -4.81 -16.26
N SER A 92 6.91 -5.79 -16.38
CA SER A 92 7.06 -6.60 -17.59
C SER A 92 5.87 -7.53 -17.86
N SER A 93 5.09 -7.86 -16.82
CA SER A 93 3.97 -8.80 -16.91
C SER A 93 2.63 -8.27 -16.37
N MET A 94 2.63 -7.18 -15.61
CA MET A 94 1.44 -6.66 -14.91
C MET A 94 1.13 -5.21 -15.28
N SER A 95 -0.12 -4.81 -15.09
CA SER A 95 -0.52 -3.40 -15.18
C SER A 95 0.10 -2.58 -14.04
N PRO A 96 0.29 -1.26 -14.21
CA PRO A 96 0.89 -0.42 -13.18
C PRO A 96 0.16 -0.48 -11.83
N GLU A 97 -1.16 -0.61 -11.83
CA GLU A 97 -1.98 -0.73 -10.62
C GLU A 97 -1.76 -2.07 -9.92
N GLU A 98 -1.73 -3.17 -10.66
CA GLU A 98 -1.42 -4.49 -10.11
C GLU A 98 -0.01 -4.54 -9.51
N VAL A 99 0.95 -3.82 -10.11
CA VAL A 99 2.30 -3.69 -9.56
C VAL A 99 2.28 -2.93 -8.23
N ILE A 100 1.56 -1.81 -8.14
CA ILE A 100 1.42 -1.05 -6.89
C ILE A 100 0.81 -1.93 -5.81
N ASP A 101 -0.28 -2.65 -6.13
CA ASP A 101 -0.94 -3.55 -5.19
C ASP A 101 -0.01 -4.68 -4.74
N THR A 102 0.74 -5.28 -5.67
CA THR A 102 1.71 -6.34 -5.36
C THR A 102 2.84 -5.83 -4.47
N LEU A 103 3.37 -4.63 -4.78
CA LEU A 103 4.42 -3.99 -3.98
C LEU A 103 3.92 -3.64 -2.57
N GLU A 104 2.66 -3.23 -2.41
CA GLU A 104 2.08 -3.02 -1.09
C GLU A 104 1.86 -4.34 -0.34
N GLN A 105 1.23 -5.33 -0.98
CA GLN A 105 0.80 -6.57 -0.33
C GLN A 105 1.96 -7.50 0.01
N GLU A 106 2.88 -7.72 -0.93
CA GLU A 106 3.97 -8.70 -0.78
C GLU A 106 5.23 -8.07 -0.17
N HIS A 107 5.39 -6.76 -0.35
CA HIS A 107 6.64 -6.06 -0.04
C HIS A 107 6.46 -4.89 0.94
N GLY A 108 5.23 -4.54 1.31
CA GLY A 108 4.93 -3.44 2.23
C GLY A 108 5.25 -2.05 1.65
N ALA A 109 5.53 -1.94 0.35
CA ALA A 109 5.92 -0.69 -0.29
C ALA A 109 4.68 0.08 -0.77
N ARG A 110 4.22 1.03 0.05
CA ARG A 110 3.15 1.98 -0.33
C ARG A 110 3.71 3.07 -1.23
N ILE A 111 3.49 2.93 -2.53
CA ILE A 111 3.96 3.88 -3.53
C ILE A 111 2.81 4.27 -4.46
N GLY A 112 2.80 5.52 -4.91
CA GLY A 112 1.87 5.96 -5.95
C GLY A 112 2.39 5.63 -7.35
N ILE A 113 1.55 5.84 -8.37
CA ILE A 113 1.94 5.67 -9.77
C ILE A 113 3.15 6.53 -10.16
N VAL A 114 3.26 7.73 -9.61
CA VAL A 114 4.40 8.63 -9.85
C VAL A 114 5.68 8.07 -9.26
N ASP A 115 5.60 7.52 -8.05
CA ASP A 115 6.74 6.90 -7.36
C ASP A 115 7.17 5.63 -8.09
N LEU A 116 6.22 4.82 -8.58
CA LEU A 116 6.51 3.65 -9.41
C LEU A 116 7.28 4.03 -10.69
N ILE A 117 6.88 5.11 -11.36
CA ILE A 117 7.58 5.61 -12.56
C ILE A 117 8.98 6.11 -12.21
N GLN A 118 9.16 6.80 -11.08
CA GLN A 118 10.48 7.25 -10.64
C GLN A 118 11.39 6.07 -10.28
N LEU A 119 10.82 5.01 -9.72
CA LEU A 119 11.53 3.83 -9.28
C LEU A 119 11.93 2.93 -10.46
N ALA A 120 10.99 2.61 -11.36
CA ALA A 120 11.21 1.72 -12.50
C ALA A 120 11.73 2.43 -13.77
N GLY A 121 11.55 3.75 -13.83
CA GLY A 121 11.89 4.57 -14.99
C GLY A 121 10.77 4.67 -16.04
N ASP A 122 10.82 5.75 -16.82
CA ASP A 122 9.83 6.06 -17.87
C ASP A 122 9.77 4.96 -18.96
N ALA A 123 10.90 4.31 -19.25
CA ALA A 123 10.96 3.26 -20.26
C ALA A 123 10.14 2.00 -19.86
N ALA A 124 10.30 1.53 -18.62
CA ALA A 124 9.55 0.37 -18.12
C ALA A 124 8.05 0.66 -18.05
N TYR A 125 7.68 1.86 -17.60
CA TYR A 125 6.29 2.30 -17.58
C TYR A 125 5.66 2.35 -18.98
N ARG A 126 6.36 2.94 -19.97
CA ARG A 126 5.87 2.98 -21.35
C ARG A 126 5.77 1.59 -21.98
N ALA A 127 6.69 0.68 -21.67
CA ALA A 127 6.63 -0.69 -22.15
C ALA A 127 5.38 -1.41 -21.62
N ALA A 128 5.06 -1.25 -20.33
CA ALA A 128 3.83 -1.78 -19.75
C ALA A 128 2.58 -1.22 -20.43
N LEU A 129 2.53 0.10 -20.65
CA LEU A 129 1.42 0.74 -21.35
C LEU A 129 1.30 0.33 -22.83
N SER A 130 2.42 0.12 -23.52
CA SER A 130 2.43 -0.36 -24.91
C SER A 130 1.87 -1.78 -25.02
N ARG A 131 2.27 -2.67 -24.09
CA ARG A 131 1.70 -4.02 -23.99
C ARG A 131 0.19 -3.96 -23.77
N GLU A 132 -0.27 -3.20 -22.80
CA GLU A 132 -1.70 -3.07 -22.51
C GLU A 132 -2.48 -2.43 -23.67
N ALA A 133 -1.91 -1.42 -24.35
CA ALA A 133 -2.50 -0.88 -25.57
C ALA A 133 -2.66 -1.94 -26.66
N THR A 134 -1.66 -2.82 -26.81
CA THR A 134 -1.70 -3.92 -27.76
C THR A 134 -2.80 -4.93 -27.40
N GLU A 135 -2.95 -5.25 -26.12
CA GLU A 135 -4.04 -6.11 -25.62
C GLU A 135 -5.41 -5.47 -25.86
N TYR A 136 -5.54 -4.16 -25.65
CA TYR A 136 -6.75 -3.40 -25.94
C TYR A 136 -7.09 -3.42 -27.44
N GLU A 137 -6.10 -3.26 -28.32
CA GLU A 137 -6.29 -3.37 -29.77
C GLU A 137 -6.78 -4.77 -30.17
N LEU A 138 -6.19 -5.83 -29.59
CA LEU A 138 -6.63 -7.22 -29.80
C LEU A 138 -8.09 -7.43 -29.33
N ASN A 139 -8.49 -6.74 -28.27
CA ASN A 139 -9.85 -6.75 -27.73
C ASN A 139 -10.79 -5.74 -28.39
N ARG A 140 -10.38 -5.10 -29.50
CA ARG A 140 -11.15 -4.11 -30.27
C ARG A 140 -11.56 -2.87 -29.47
N ILE A 141 -10.81 -2.54 -28.43
CA ILE A 141 -10.92 -1.26 -27.72
C ILE A 141 -10.19 -0.22 -28.57
N SER A 142 -10.91 0.83 -28.99
CA SER A 142 -10.31 1.87 -29.82
C SER A 142 -9.27 2.69 -29.04
N PRO A 143 -8.28 3.31 -29.70
CA PRO A 143 -7.29 4.16 -29.04
C PRO A 143 -7.90 5.30 -28.22
N GLN A 144 -9.08 5.81 -28.62
CA GLN A 144 -9.77 6.83 -27.82
C GLN A 144 -10.38 6.24 -26.55
N GLN A 145 -11.01 5.07 -26.63
CA GLN A 145 -11.55 4.40 -25.44
C GLN A 145 -10.44 4.00 -24.46
N ALA A 146 -9.29 3.54 -24.95
CA ALA A 146 -8.12 3.26 -24.13
C ALA A 146 -7.61 4.54 -23.42
N ALA A 147 -7.57 5.67 -24.13
CA ALA A 147 -7.20 6.95 -23.54
C ALA A 147 -8.17 7.38 -22.44
N ASP A 148 -9.48 7.23 -22.66
CA ASP A 148 -10.51 7.57 -21.68
C ASP A 148 -10.37 6.69 -20.42
N LEU A 149 -10.19 5.38 -20.59
CA LEU A 149 -9.92 4.45 -19.47
C LEU A 149 -8.69 4.87 -18.64
N TRP A 150 -7.58 5.18 -19.31
CA TRP A 150 -6.37 5.58 -18.59
C TRP A 150 -6.48 6.94 -17.91
N ASN A 151 -7.26 7.87 -18.47
CA ASN A 151 -7.59 9.13 -17.80
C ASN A 151 -8.46 8.90 -16.56
N ASP A 152 -9.46 8.02 -16.64
CA ASP A 152 -10.33 7.67 -15.51
C ASP A 152 -9.55 6.99 -14.37
N LEU A 153 -8.53 6.20 -14.72
CA LEU A 153 -7.58 5.62 -13.77
C LEU A 153 -6.53 6.62 -13.23
N GLY A 154 -6.53 7.86 -13.72
CA GLY A 154 -5.59 8.89 -13.30
C GLY A 154 -4.14 8.63 -13.73
N ARG A 155 -3.93 7.83 -14.78
CA ARG A 155 -2.58 7.47 -15.24
C ARG A 155 -1.89 8.67 -15.91
N PRO A 156 -0.65 9.00 -15.52
CA PRO A 156 0.07 10.11 -16.13
C PRO A 156 0.42 9.80 -17.58
N ALA A 157 -0.01 10.67 -18.51
CA ALA A 157 0.39 10.55 -19.90
C ALA A 157 1.88 10.92 -20.06
N PRO A 158 2.68 10.15 -20.81
CA PRO A 158 4.06 10.48 -21.04
C PRO A 158 4.18 11.82 -21.79
N GLY A 159 5.08 12.69 -21.30
CA GLY A 159 5.18 14.08 -21.78
C GLY A 159 4.14 15.05 -21.19
N GLY A 160 3.30 14.59 -20.26
CA GLY A 160 2.33 15.41 -19.52
C GLY A 160 0.98 15.59 -20.21
N GLY A 161 0.01 16.15 -19.46
CA GLY A 161 -1.37 16.32 -19.90
C GLY A 161 -2.20 15.04 -19.88
N LEU A 162 -3.38 15.07 -20.49
CA LEU A 162 -4.30 13.93 -20.57
C LEU A 162 -3.93 12.97 -21.70
N TRP A 163 -4.37 11.72 -21.58
CA TRP A 163 -4.35 10.75 -22.66
C TRP A 163 -5.32 11.15 -23.78
N ASN A 164 -4.92 10.86 -25.01
CA ASN A 164 -5.74 10.99 -26.21
C ASN A 164 -5.37 9.88 -27.20
N ALA A 165 -6.22 9.66 -28.21
CA ALA A 165 -5.99 8.63 -29.22
C ALA A 165 -4.60 8.69 -29.87
N ALA A 166 -4.05 9.89 -30.13
CA ALA A 166 -2.74 10.04 -30.76
C ALA A 166 -1.61 9.54 -29.86
N LYS A 167 -1.67 9.79 -28.55
CA LYS A 167 -0.70 9.30 -27.56
C LYS A 167 -0.75 7.78 -27.42
N VAL A 168 -1.95 7.20 -27.43
CA VAL A 168 -2.13 5.75 -27.40
C VAL A 168 -1.59 5.11 -28.69
N GLN A 169 -1.88 5.70 -29.86
CA GLN A 169 -1.31 5.24 -31.13
C GLN A 169 0.22 5.33 -31.15
N ALA A 170 0.80 6.39 -30.58
CA ALA A 170 2.25 6.50 -30.46
C ALA A 170 2.86 5.34 -29.65
N LEU A 171 2.18 4.83 -28.62
CA LEU A 171 2.62 3.65 -27.87
C LEU A 171 2.53 2.35 -28.67
N LEU A 172 1.51 2.20 -29.53
CA LEU A 172 1.38 1.05 -30.42
C LEU A 172 2.48 1.03 -31.50
N LEU A 173 2.98 2.20 -31.89
CA LEU A 173 4.08 2.35 -32.84
C LEU A 173 5.46 2.13 -32.20
N LEU A 174 5.57 2.29 -30.88
CA LEU A 174 6.71 1.88 -30.07
C LEU A 174 6.70 0.34 -29.95
N LYS A 175 7.08 -0.36 -31.02
CA LYS A 175 7.35 -1.79 -30.90
C LYS A 175 8.53 -2.01 -29.95
N PRO A 176 8.42 -2.92 -28.97
CA PRO A 176 9.61 -3.43 -28.29
C PRO A 176 10.43 -4.22 -29.32
N ASP A 177 11.73 -3.95 -29.39
CA ASP A 177 12.70 -4.84 -30.05
C ASP A 177 12.81 -6.17 -29.29
#